data_AF-A0A0B7MUB3-F1
#
_entry.id   AF-A0A0B7MUB3-F1
#
_cell.length_a   1.000
_cell.length_b   1.000
_cell.length_c   1.000
_cell.angle_alpha   90.00
_cell.angle_beta   90.00
_cell.angle_gamma   90.00
#
_symmetry.space_group_name_H-M   'P 1'
#
loop_
_entity.id
_entity.type
_entity.pdbx_description
1 polymer ?
#
loop_
_entity_poly.entity_id
_entity_poly.type
_entity_poly.pdbx_seq_one_letter_code
_entity_poly.pdbx_strand_id
1 'polypeptide(L)'
;MQRYEVLANYLGFTSEEKAEELVGVLTGAALDWLIGLDPTTAKSWEAVKASFLQQHAQGDDPALVAFNELKSYKQGNKLMKVFGPELTTLLQRARIFLPNIQLDYLKDRLKPELAQAVIMARVTTLVDGIKVATDIERSLNNSSGNTYMGPI
;
A
#
# COMPACT_ATOMS: atom_id res chain seq x y z
N MET A 1 19.06 10.36 8.05
CA MET A 1 19.31 9.83 9.40
C MET A 1 20.46 8.83 9.44
N GLN A 2 20.44 7.71 8.73
CA GLN A 2 21.49 6.68 8.86
C GLN A 2 22.93 7.17 8.57
N ARG A 3 23.11 8.04 7.57
CA ARG A 3 24.44 8.66 7.29
C ARG A 3 24.93 9.57 8.41
N TYR A 4 24.02 10.27 9.07
CA TYR A 4 24.35 11.13 10.21
C TYR A 4 24.76 10.30 11.41
N GLU A 5 24.06 9.19 11.69
CA GLU A 5 24.44 8.28 12.79
C GLU A 5 25.83 7.67 12.59
N VAL A 6 26.17 7.27 11.36
CA VAL A 6 27.51 6.75 11.07
C VAL A 6 28.58 7.81 11.36
N LEU A 7 28.34 9.06 10.97
CA LEU A 7 29.24 10.17 11.25
C LEU A 7 29.35 10.46 12.76
N ALA A 8 28.22 10.57 13.45
CA ALA A 8 28.20 10.87 14.87
C ALA A 8 28.80 9.74 15.72
N ASN A 9 28.61 8.48 15.31
CA ASN A 9 29.26 7.33 15.94
C ASN A 9 30.77 7.34 15.70
N TYR A 10 31.22 7.72 14.50
CA TYR A 10 32.64 7.85 14.19
C TYR A 10 33.32 8.97 14.99
N LEU A 11 32.61 10.08 15.22
CA LEU A 11 33.08 11.21 16.01
C LEU A 11 32.96 10.99 17.53
N GLY A 12 32.33 9.89 17.97
CA GLY A 12 32.19 9.53 19.38
C GLY A 12 31.15 10.35 20.15
N PHE A 13 30.17 10.93 19.46
CA PHE A 13 29.15 11.77 20.10
C PHE A 13 28.29 10.98 21.08
N THR A 14 27.99 11.62 22.21
CA THR A 14 26.98 11.19 23.17
C THR A 14 25.56 11.31 22.57
N SER A 15 24.57 10.75 23.27
CA SER A 15 23.16 10.84 22.85
C SER A 15 22.67 12.30 22.79
N GLU A 16 23.16 13.13 23.70
CA GLU A 16 22.79 14.55 23.80
C GLU A 16 23.45 15.34 22.67
N GLU A 17 24.76 15.17 22.46
CA GLU A 17 25.49 15.81 21.35
C GLU A 17 24.92 15.41 19.97
N LYS A 18 24.49 14.16 19.80
CA LYS A 18 23.81 13.72 18.57
C LYS A 18 22.52 14.47 18.30
N ALA A 19 21.76 14.82 19.34
CA ALA A 19 20.53 15.55 19.19
C ALA A 19 20.77 17.04 18.93
N GLU A 20 21.76 17.64 19.60
CA GLU A 20 22.15 19.04 19.43
C GLU A 20 22.76 19.30 18.05
N GLU A 21 23.71 18.47 17.62
CA GLU A 21 24.40 18.62 16.32
C GLU A 21 23.49 18.33 15.12
N LEU A 22 22.30 17.77 15.35
CA LEU A 22 21.29 17.57 14.30
C LEU A 22 20.81 18.91 13.72
N VAL A 23 20.89 20.01 14.50
CA VAL A 23 20.59 21.38 14.07
C VAL A 23 21.45 21.81 12.87
N GLY A 24 22.73 21.39 12.83
CA GLY A 24 23.64 21.70 11.74
C GLY A 24 23.37 20.90 10.45
N VAL A 25 22.52 19.87 10.54
CA VAL A 25 22.22 18.95 9.43
C VAL A 25 20.85 19.21 8.81
N LEU A 26 19.86 19.59 9.63
CA LEU A 26 18.51 19.89 9.16
C LEU A 26 18.42 21.31 8.61
N THR A 27 17.51 21.52 7.66
CA THR A 27 17.22 22.83 7.07
C THR A 27 15.72 23.01 6.86
N GLY A 28 15.27 24.26 6.78
CA GLY A 28 13.86 24.61 6.54
C GLY A 28 12.90 24.02 7.57
N ALA A 29 11.75 23.52 7.12
CA ALA A 29 10.67 23.03 8.00
C ALA A 29 11.09 21.88 8.94
N ALA A 30 12.12 21.10 8.59
CA ALA A 30 12.65 20.05 9.47
C ALA A 30 13.51 20.64 10.60
N LEU A 31 14.19 21.76 10.35
CA LEU A 31 14.90 22.51 11.38
C LEU A 31 13.91 23.23 12.31
N ASP A 32 12.88 23.86 11.74
CA ASP A 32 11.81 24.52 12.53
C ASP A 32 11.10 23.52 13.46
N TRP A 33 10.87 22.29 12.99
CA TRP A 33 10.36 21.20 13.81
C TRP A 33 11.30 20.85 14.97
N LEU A 34 12.60 20.69 14.70
CA LEU A 34 13.59 20.33 15.71
C LEU A 34 13.69 21.39 16.81
N ILE A 35 13.60 22.68 16.44
CA ILE A 35 13.59 23.80 17.39
C ILE A 35 12.30 23.80 18.24
N GLY A 36 11.18 23.34 17.67
CA GLY A 36 9.89 23.25 18.36
C GLY A 36 9.68 22.00 19.21
N LEU A 37 10.65 21.08 19.27
CA LEU A 37 10.54 19.86 20.08
C LEU A 37 10.58 20.16 21.58
N ASP A 38 9.91 19.33 22.37
CA ASP A 38 9.97 19.41 23.82
C ASP A 38 11.42 19.21 24.32
N PRO A 39 11.93 20.06 25.23
CA PRO A 39 13.31 20.01 25.71
C PRO A 39 13.71 18.68 26.37
N THR A 40 12.77 17.90 26.88
CA THR A 40 13.07 16.58 27.45
C THR A 40 13.23 15.52 26.36
N THR A 41 12.50 15.68 25.25
CA THR A 41 12.63 14.82 24.06
C THR A 41 13.91 15.15 23.29
N ALA A 42 14.27 16.43 23.21
CA ALA A 42 15.46 16.92 22.52
C ALA A 42 16.79 16.47 23.13
N LYS A 43 16.81 15.93 24.36
CA LYS A 43 18.02 15.43 25.03
C LYS A 43 18.35 13.96 24.74
N SER A 44 17.42 13.23 24.13
CA SER A 44 17.59 11.80 23.86
C SER A 44 17.60 11.57 22.35
N TRP A 45 18.74 11.11 21.83
CA TRP A 45 18.86 10.75 20.42
C TRP A 45 17.79 9.73 19.98
N GLU A 46 17.47 8.76 20.83
CA GLU A 46 16.42 7.78 20.53
C GLU A 46 15.03 8.41 20.47
N ALA A 47 14.73 9.37 21.37
CA ALA A 47 13.45 10.06 21.38
C ALA A 47 13.31 11.06 20.21
N VAL A 48 14.40 11.75 19.85
CA VAL A 48 14.47 12.60 18.65
C VAL A 48 14.29 11.77 17.39
N LYS A 49 14.94 10.60 17.29
CA LYS A 49 14.73 9.68 16.16
C LYS A 49 13.30 9.19 16.06
N ALA A 50 12.72 8.74 17.17
CA ALA A 50 11.33 8.27 17.17
C ALA A 50 10.37 9.39 16.72
N SER A 51 10.56 10.61 17.23
CA SER A 51 9.75 11.78 16.87
C SER A 51 10.01 12.24 15.42
N PHE A 52 11.25 12.18 14.95
CA PHE A 52 11.62 12.50 13.57
C PHE A 52 10.99 11.49 12.61
N LEU A 53 10.99 10.20 12.94
CA LEU A 53 10.32 9.18 12.15
C LEU A 53 8.79 9.37 12.18
N GLN A 54 8.22 9.71 13.34
CA GLN A 54 6.80 9.99 13.45
C GLN A 54 6.37 11.21 12.62
N GLN A 55 7.19 12.26 12.58
CA GLN A 55 6.87 13.51 11.88
C GLN A 55 7.25 13.48 10.40
N HIS A 56 8.39 12.87 10.06
CA HIS A 56 9.04 12.97 8.75
C HIS A 56 9.23 11.63 8.05
N ALA A 57 9.20 10.49 8.76
CA ALA A 57 9.07 9.17 8.12
C ALA A 57 7.60 8.75 7.90
N GLN A 58 6.64 9.60 8.24
CA GLN A 58 5.33 9.66 7.58
C GLN A 58 5.44 10.24 6.16
N GLY A 59 6.34 9.69 5.33
CA GLY A 59 6.11 9.66 3.89
C GLY A 59 5.01 8.63 3.65
N ASP A 60 3.75 9.07 3.76
CA ASP A 60 2.49 8.29 3.77
C ASP A 60 2.54 6.97 4.57
N ASP A 61 1.68 6.80 5.58
CA ASP A 61 1.48 5.50 6.27
C ASP A 61 1.42 4.36 5.22
N PRO A 62 2.24 3.29 5.28
CA PRO A 62 2.23 2.24 4.26
C PRO A 62 0.85 1.63 4.00
N ALA A 63 -0.03 1.61 5.01
CA ALA A 63 -1.43 1.23 4.84
C ALA A 63 -2.22 2.30 4.08
N LEU A 64 -1.97 3.59 4.34
CA LEU A 64 -2.52 4.72 3.60
C LEU A 64 -2.00 4.79 2.15
N VAL A 65 -0.72 4.51 1.89
CA VAL A 65 -0.16 4.37 0.54
C VAL A 65 -0.89 3.26 -0.19
N ALA A 66 -0.96 2.06 0.40
CA ALA A 66 -1.67 0.94 -0.20
C ALA A 66 -3.16 1.23 -0.40
N PHE A 67 -3.78 1.98 0.51
CA PHE A 67 -5.16 2.43 0.37
C PHE A 67 -5.32 3.43 -0.77
N ASN A 68 -4.38 4.36 -0.94
CA ASN A 68 -4.37 5.31 -2.05
C ASN A 68 -4.11 4.61 -3.39
N GLU A 69 -3.19 3.64 -3.45
CA GLU A 69 -3.02 2.74 -4.60
C GLU A 69 -4.34 2.02 -4.92
N LEU A 70 -5.03 1.51 -3.89
CA LEU A 70 -6.28 0.76 -4.04
C LEU A 70 -7.44 1.61 -4.59
N LYS A 71 -7.46 2.93 -4.35
CA LYS A 71 -8.50 3.84 -4.89
C LYS A 71 -8.50 3.90 -6.41
N SER A 72 -7.33 3.95 -7.04
CA SER A 72 -7.18 3.99 -8.50
C SER A 72 -7.02 2.61 -9.13
N TYR A 73 -6.80 1.57 -8.31
CA TYR A 73 -6.62 0.21 -8.79
C TYR A 73 -7.90 -0.38 -9.40
N LYS A 74 -7.87 -0.65 -10.70
CA LYS A 74 -8.94 -1.31 -11.48
C LYS A 74 -8.35 -2.46 -12.30
N GLN A 75 -9.17 -3.43 -12.70
CA GLN A 75 -8.73 -4.58 -13.49
C GLN A 75 -8.13 -4.16 -14.84
N GLY A 76 -8.74 -3.18 -15.52
CA GLY A 76 -8.28 -2.73 -16.83
C GLY A 76 -8.11 -3.89 -17.81
N ASN A 77 -6.93 -3.99 -18.42
CA ASN A 77 -6.58 -5.08 -19.36
C ASN A 77 -5.89 -6.28 -18.69
N LYS A 78 -5.75 -6.28 -17.36
CA LYS A 78 -5.10 -7.37 -16.64
C LYS A 78 -6.01 -8.60 -16.62
N LEU A 79 -5.40 -9.77 -16.84
CA LEU A 79 -6.04 -11.07 -16.64
C LEU A 79 -6.27 -11.30 -15.14
N MET A 80 -7.34 -12.01 -14.79
CA MET A 80 -7.69 -12.34 -13.41
C MET A 80 -6.58 -13.07 -12.67
N LYS A 81 -5.80 -13.90 -13.36
CA LYS A 81 -4.63 -14.59 -12.79
C LYS A 81 -3.55 -13.66 -12.24
N VAL A 82 -3.49 -12.41 -12.73
CA VAL A 82 -2.58 -11.36 -12.27
C VAL A 82 -3.31 -10.41 -11.33
N PHE A 83 -4.49 -9.96 -11.75
CA PHE A 83 -5.28 -8.98 -11.02
C PHE A 83 -5.72 -9.47 -9.64
N GLY A 84 -6.18 -10.72 -9.51
CA GLY A 84 -6.69 -11.28 -8.26
C GLY A 84 -5.64 -11.34 -7.14
N PRO A 85 -4.45 -11.92 -7.38
CA PRO A 85 -3.36 -11.90 -6.42
C PRO A 85 -2.92 -10.47 -6.05
N GLU A 86 -2.74 -9.59 -7.03
CA GLU A 86 -2.35 -8.19 -6.78
C GLU A 86 -3.38 -7.44 -5.93
N LEU A 87 -4.68 -7.61 -6.21
CA LEU A 87 -5.75 -7.04 -5.40
C LEU A 87 -5.71 -7.57 -3.96
N THR A 88 -5.47 -8.87 -3.79
CA THR A 88 -5.37 -9.51 -2.46
C THR A 88 -4.21 -8.91 -1.67
N THR A 89 -3.04 -8.77 -2.28
CA THR A 89 -1.87 -8.15 -1.66
C THR A 89 -2.12 -6.68 -1.32
N LEU A 90 -2.79 -5.92 -2.18
CA LEU A 90 -3.16 -4.53 -1.91
C LEU A 90 -4.12 -4.40 -0.74
N LEU A 91 -5.15 -5.24 -0.68
CA LEU A 91 -6.09 -5.28 0.44
C LEU A 91 -5.41 -5.62 1.77
N GLN A 92 -4.47 -6.57 1.76
CA GLN A 92 -3.66 -6.92 2.94
C GLN A 92 -2.76 -5.76 3.38
N ARG A 93 -2.05 -5.12 2.44
CA ARG A 93 -1.20 -3.94 2.73
C ARG A 93 -2.01 -2.77 3.28
N ALA A 94 -3.22 -2.56 2.74
CA ALA A 94 -4.17 -1.55 3.22
C ALA A 94 -4.93 -1.95 4.50
N ARG A 95 -4.62 -3.13 5.08
CA ARG A 95 -5.25 -3.67 6.30
C ARG A 95 -6.77 -3.87 6.21
N ILE A 96 -7.28 -4.19 5.02
CA ILE A 96 -8.69 -4.49 4.78
C ILE A 96 -8.89 -6.00 4.87
N PHE A 97 -9.47 -6.46 5.99
CA PHE A 97 -9.65 -7.88 6.30
C PHE A 97 -11.10 -8.36 6.32
N LEU A 98 -12.07 -7.45 6.36
CA LEU A 98 -13.49 -7.79 6.42
C LEU A 98 -13.94 -8.41 5.09
N PRO A 99 -14.43 -9.66 5.06
CA PRO A 99 -14.72 -10.38 3.80
C PRO A 99 -15.75 -9.69 2.90
N ASN A 100 -16.79 -9.11 3.48
CA ASN A 100 -17.80 -8.34 2.77
C ASN A 100 -17.19 -7.09 2.11
N ILE A 101 -16.34 -6.36 2.83
CA ILE A 101 -15.65 -5.19 2.29
C ILE A 101 -14.70 -5.61 1.17
N GLN A 102 -13.90 -6.65 1.36
CA GLN A 102 -13.01 -7.16 0.32
C GLN A 102 -13.77 -7.55 -0.95
N LEU A 103 -14.95 -8.17 -0.81
CA LEU A 103 -15.81 -8.50 -1.93
C LEU A 103 -16.37 -7.27 -2.64
N ASP A 104 -16.74 -6.22 -1.91
CA ASP A 104 -17.20 -4.98 -2.53
C ASP A 104 -16.07 -4.28 -3.28
N TYR A 105 -14.86 -4.31 -2.73
CA TYR A 105 -13.65 -3.86 -3.42
C TYR A 105 -13.40 -4.65 -4.71
N LEU A 106 -13.57 -5.98 -4.68
CA LEU A 106 -13.46 -6.83 -5.87
C LEU A 106 -14.49 -6.44 -6.93
N LYS A 107 -15.79 -6.40 -6.58
CA LYS A 107 -16.89 -6.11 -7.52
C LYS A 107 -16.74 -4.75 -8.19
N ASP A 108 -16.36 -3.72 -7.43
CA ASP A 108 -16.18 -2.36 -7.95
C ASP A 108 -15.00 -2.24 -8.94
N ARG A 109 -13.99 -3.12 -8.81
CA ARG A 109 -12.73 -3.02 -9.57
C ARG A 109 -12.65 -3.96 -10.75
N LEU A 110 -13.52 -4.96 -10.82
CA LEU A 110 -13.63 -5.87 -11.94
C LEU A 110 -14.25 -5.20 -13.17
N LYS A 111 -14.06 -5.83 -14.33
CA LYS A 111 -14.85 -5.53 -15.53
C LYS A 111 -16.34 -5.85 -15.27
N PRO A 112 -17.28 -5.12 -15.90
CA PRO A 112 -18.71 -5.28 -15.64
C PRO A 112 -19.22 -6.72 -15.77
N GLU A 113 -18.74 -7.47 -16.77
CA GLU A 113 -19.17 -8.85 -17.05
C GLU A 113 -18.76 -9.80 -15.92
N LEU A 114 -17.55 -9.62 -15.40
CA LEU A 114 -17.02 -10.43 -14.29
C LEU A 114 -17.64 -10.01 -12.96
N ALA A 115 -17.84 -8.71 -12.74
CA ALA A 115 -18.51 -8.20 -11.54
C ALA A 115 -19.93 -8.77 -11.43
N GLN A 116 -20.69 -8.76 -12.54
CA GLN A 116 -22.04 -9.34 -12.59
C GLN A 116 -22.02 -10.83 -12.25
N ALA A 117 -21.07 -11.60 -12.81
CA ALA A 117 -20.97 -13.02 -12.52
C ALA A 117 -20.67 -13.31 -11.04
N VAL A 118 -19.78 -12.52 -10.42
CA VAL A 118 -19.47 -12.62 -8.98
C VAL A 118 -20.70 -12.27 -8.13
N ILE A 119 -21.48 -11.26 -8.50
CA ILE A 119 -22.74 -10.91 -7.82
C ILE A 119 -23.75 -12.06 -7.91
N MET A 120 -23.93 -12.62 -9.10
CA MET A 120 -24.88 -13.72 -9.32
C MET A 120 -24.49 -15.01 -8.60
N ALA A 121 -23.19 -15.27 -8.45
CA ALA A 121 -22.67 -16.43 -7.75
C ALA A 121 -22.86 -16.38 -6.22
N ARG A 122 -23.26 -15.24 -5.66
CA ARG A 122 -23.52 -15.05 -4.21
C ARG A 122 -22.36 -15.51 -3.31
N VAL A 123 -21.13 -15.26 -3.74
CA VAL A 123 -19.93 -15.61 -2.98
C VAL A 123 -19.82 -14.81 -1.68
N THR A 124 -19.24 -15.42 -0.64
CA THR A 124 -19.07 -14.82 0.69
C THR A 124 -17.61 -14.53 1.04
N THR A 125 -16.65 -15.02 0.23
CA THR A 125 -15.21 -14.81 0.45
C THR A 125 -14.53 -14.21 -0.79
N LEU A 126 -13.48 -13.42 -0.58
CA LEU A 126 -12.66 -12.86 -1.65
C LEU A 126 -12.08 -13.97 -2.55
N VAL A 127 -11.61 -15.06 -1.95
CA VAL A 127 -10.99 -16.19 -2.67
C VAL A 127 -11.99 -16.82 -3.64
N ASP A 128 -13.22 -17.07 -3.20
CA ASP A 128 -14.25 -17.66 -4.06
C ASP A 128 -14.69 -16.67 -5.15
N GLY A 129 -14.78 -15.38 -4.83
CA GLY A 129 -15.03 -14.33 -5.83
C GLY A 129 -13.96 -14.28 -6.92
N ILE A 130 -12.67 -14.37 -6.55
CA ILE A 130 -11.56 -14.41 -7.52
C ILE A 130 -11.64 -15.67 -8.38
N LYS A 131 -11.96 -16.84 -7.79
CA LYS A 131 -12.13 -18.10 -8.55
C LYS A 131 -13.24 -17.97 -9.60
N VAL A 132 -14.44 -17.53 -9.18
CA VAL A 132 -15.57 -17.33 -10.09
C VAL A 132 -15.22 -16.39 -11.23
N ALA A 133 -14.63 -15.23 -10.91
CA ALA A 133 -14.22 -14.27 -11.93
C ALA A 133 -13.17 -14.86 -12.90
N THR A 134 -12.24 -15.69 -12.40
CA THR A 134 -11.22 -16.36 -13.22
C THR A 134 -11.83 -17.41 -14.15
N ASP A 135 -12.79 -18.20 -13.68
CA ASP A 135 -13.43 -19.24 -14.49
C ASP A 135 -14.31 -18.64 -15.59
N ILE A 136 -14.99 -17.53 -15.30
CA ILE A 136 -15.77 -16.79 -16.29
C ILE A 136 -14.87 -16.10 -17.31
N GLU A 137 -13.77 -15.46 -16.88
CA GLU A 137 -12.79 -14.89 -17.81
C GLU A 137 -12.25 -15.94 -18.79
N ARG A 138 -11.95 -17.16 -18.29
CA ARG A 138 -11.52 -18.28 -19.13
C ARG A 138 -12.62 -18.70 -20.13
N SER A 139 -13.86 -18.78 -19.67
CA SER A 139 -15.00 -19.18 -20.49
C SER A 139 -15.28 -18.17 -21.61
N LEU A 140 -15.17 -16.88 -21.32
CA LEU A 140 -15.34 -15.81 -22.30
C LEU A 140 -14.24 -15.85 -23.37
N ASN A 141 -12.97 -15.98 -22.95
CA ASN A 141 -11.84 -16.08 -23.88
C ASN A 141 -11.94 -17.29 -24.82
N ASN A 142 -12.39 -18.44 -24.30
CA ASN A 142 -12.59 -19.64 -25.10
C ASN A 142 -13.77 -19.50 -26.09
N SER A 143 -14.80 -18.72 -25.72
CA SER A 143 -15.98 -18.48 -26.56
C SER A 143 -15.68 -17.53 -27.72
N SER A 144 -14.83 -16.52 -27.50
CA SER A 144 -14.37 -15.58 -28.54
C SER A 144 -13.46 -16.21 -29.59
N GLY A 145 -12.80 -17.33 -29.28
CA GLY A 145 -12.00 -18.09 -30.24
C GLY A 145 -12.82 -18.95 -31.21
N ASN A 146 -14.11 -19.15 -30.95
CA ASN A 146 -14.94 -20.11 -31.68
C ASN A 146 -15.94 -19.47 -32.66
N THR A 147 -15.86 -18.15 -32.90
CA THR A 147 -16.84 -17.40 -33.71
C THR A 147 -16.48 -17.26 -35.20
N TYR A 148 -15.43 -17.93 -35.69
CA TYR A 148 -15.09 -17.98 -37.12
C TYR A 148 -14.97 -19.42 -37.61
N MET A 149 -16.09 -19.99 -38.07
CA MET A 149 -16.18 -21.07 -39.06
C MET A 149 -17.67 -21.22 -39.42
N GLY A 150 -18.20 -20.25 -40.17
CA GLY A 150 -19.43 -20.47 -40.94
C GLY A 150 -19.08 -21.18 -42.24
N PRO A 151 -19.85 -22.18 -42.70
CA PRO A 151 -19.56 -22.89 -43.93
C PRO A 151 -19.84 -22.00 -45.15
N ILE A 152 -18.97 -22.16 -46.15
CA ILE A 152 -19.07 -21.66 -47.53
C ILE A 152 -20.19 -22.37 -48.29
#